data_AF-A0A651EWQ7-F1
#
_entry.id   AF-A0A651EWQ7-F1
#
_cell.length_a   1.000
_cell.length_b   1.000
_cell.length_c   1.000
_cell.angle_alpha   90.00
_cell.angle_beta   90.00
_cell.angle_gamma   90.00
#
_symmetry.space_group_name_H-M   'P 1'
#
loop_
_entity.id
_entity.type
_entity.pdbx_description
1 polymer ?
#
loop_
_entity_poly.entity_id
_entity_poly.type
_entity_poly.pdbx_seq_one_letter_code
_entity_poly.pdbx_strand_id
1 'polypeptide(L)'
;MVHKVRMKSVTIHGIDEALMQKITEASKERGTSRNRTIKELLQSTLMESEATDHAHDFDDLFGVWSVQEKAEFDAAVRDFSRVDEADWNES
;
A
#
# COMPACT_ATOMS: atom_id res chain seq x y z
N MET A 1 11.18 -28.21 12.18
CA MET A 1 12.43 -27.48 12.53
C MET A 1 12.21 -26.01 12.28
N VAL A 2 12.19 -25.18 13.33
CA VAL A 2 12.08 -23.72 13.18
C VAL A 2 13.47 -23.18 12.86
N HIS A 3 13.65 -22.57 11.69
CA HIS A 3 14.91 -21.92 11.35
C HIS A 3 15.13 -20.73 12.29
N LYS A 4 16.12 -20.83 13.17
CA LYS A 4 16.56 -19.72 14.03
C LYS A 4 17.13 -18.62 13.13
N VAL A 5 16.37 -17.54 12.95
CA VAL A 5 16.86 -16.34 12.25
C VAL A 5 18.09 -15.83 13.01
N ARG A 6 19.26 -15.88 12.37
CA ARG A 6 20.47 -15.27 12.95
C ARG A 6 20.35 -13.76 12.82
N MET A 7 20.10 -13.07 13.93
CA MET A 7 20.21 -11.62 13.99
C MET A 7 21.63 -11.21 13.61
N LYS A 8 21.76 -10.46 12.51
CA LYS A 8 23.01 -9.81 12.12
C LYS A 8 22.98 -8.39 12.69
N SER A 9 24.07 -8.00 13.35
CA SER A 9 24.26 -6.63 13.85
C SER A 9 25.17 -5.88 12.88
N VAL A 10 24.86 -4.62 12.62
CA VAL A 10 25.68 -3.70 11.82
C VAL A 10 25.78 -2.39 12.58
N THR A 11 26.97 -1.80 12.60
CA THR A 11 27.21 -0.45 13.10
C THR A 11 27.42 0.47 11.91
N ILE A 12 26.62 1.53 11.81
CA ILE A 12 26.75 2.55 10.76
C ILE A 12 27.49 3.74 11.36
N HIS A 13 28.69 4.02 10.85
CA HIS A 13 29.49 5.18 11.24
C HIS A 13 29.15 6.39 10.37
N GLY A 14 29.38 7.60 10.91
CA GLY A 14 29.25 8.84 10.12
C GLY A 14 27.82 9.31 9.87
N ILE A 15 26.84 8.88 10.66
CA ILE A 15 25.51 9.49 10.61
C ILE A 15 25.57 10.86 11.32
N ASP A 16 25.38 11.91 10.55
CA ASP A 16 25.27 13.28 11.08
C ASP A 16 23.94 13.51 11.81
N GLU A 17 23.87 14.62 12.56
CA GLU A 17 22.71 14.97 13.39
C GLU A 17 21.46 15.20 12.53
N ALA A 18 21.60 15.79 11.34
CA ALA A 18 20.48 16.08 10.47
C ALA A 18 19.81 14.79 9.95
N LEU A 19 20.62 13.80 9.57
CA LEU A 19 20.13 12.47 9.17
C LEU A 19 19.53 11.72 10.37
N MET A 20 20.15 11.82 11.55
CA MET A 20 19.61 11.23 12.79
C MET A 20 18.23 11.80 13.15
N GLN A 21 18.06 13.10 12.97
CA GLN A 21 16.79 13.79 13.19
C GLN A 21 15.71 13.30 12.21
N LYS A 22 16.03 13.22 10.91
CA LYS A 22 15.10 12.70 9.89
C LYS A 22 14.67 11.26 10.17
N ILE A 23 15.60 10.40 10.57
CA ILE A 23 15.27 9.01 10.97
C ILE A 23 14.32 9.00 12.17
N THR A 24 14.54 9.91 13.13
CA THR A 24 13.69 10.01 14.33
C THR A 24 12.28 10.48 13.98
N GLU A 25 12.15 11.51 13.13
CA GLU A 25 10.87 12.00 12.62
C GLU A 25 10.11 10.90 11.87
N ALA A 26 10.75 10.25 10.90
CA ALA A 26 10.16 9.13 10.17
C ALA A 26 9.72 7.97 11.08
N SER A 27 10.49 7.68 12.14
CA SER A 27 10.13 6.64 13.10
C SER A 27 8.87 6.99 13.91
N LYS A 28 8.70 8.27 14.26
CA LYS A 28 7.51 8.79 14.97
C LYS A 28 6.29 8.74 14.07
N GLU A 29 6.40 9.23 12.84
CA GLU A 29 5.31 9.23 11.85
C GLU A 29 4.80 7.81 11.58
N ARG A 30 5.71 6.83 11.49
CA ARG A 30 5.37 5.43 11.23
C ARG A 30 5.01 4.63 12.48
N GLY A 31 5.18 5.19 13.68
CA GLY A 31 5.01 4.46 14.94
C GLY A 31 5.97 3.27 15.12
N THR A 32 7.18 3.35 14.55
CA THR A 32 8.18 2.28 14.59
C THR A 32 9.43 2.68 15.40
N SER A 33 10.24 1.71 15.81
CA SER A 33 11.55 2.02 16.40
C SER A 33 12.53 2.47 15.31
N ARG A 34 13.49 3.34 15.66
CA ARG A 34 14.53 3.81 14.72
C ARG A 34 15.21 2.69 13.94
N ASN A 35 15.58 1.60 14.61
CA ASN A 35 16.21 0.45 13.95
C ASN A 35 15.27 -0.25 12.96
N ARG A 36 13.97 -0.35 13.29
CA ARG A 36 12.96 -0.88 12.38
C ARG A 36 12.77 0.04 11.18
N THR A 37 12.70 1.36 11.39
CA THR A 37 12.62 2.35 10.32
C THR A 37 13.83 2.27 9.39
N ILE A 38 15.05 2.21 9.93
CA ILE A 38 16.28 2.05 9.14
C ILE A 38 16.24 0.76 8.33
N LYS A 39 15.82 -0.35 8.95
CA LYS A 39 15.68 -1.63 8.24
C LYS A 39 14.70 -1.53 7.08
N GLU A 40 13.51 -0.97 7.31
CA GLU A 40 12.47 -0.83 6.28
C GLU A 40 12.93 0.08 5.13
N LEU A 41 13.62 1.19 5.44
CA LEU A 41 14.20 2.09 4.43
C LEU A 41 15.29 1.41 3.60
N LEU A 42 16.16 0.61 4.23
CA LEU A 42 17.16 -0.17 3.52
C LEU A 42 16.52 -1.24 2.65
N GLN A 43 15.48 -1.92 3.14
CA GLN A 43 14.73 -2.90 2.36
C GLN A 43 14.08 -2.26 1.14
N SER A 44 13.39 -1.13 1.30
CA SER A 44 12.71 -0.46 0.18
C SER A 44 13.68 0.10 -0.88
N THR A 45 14.93 0.37 -0.50
CA THR A 45 15.94 0.94 -1.40
C THR A 45 16.76 -0.14 -2.10
N LEU A 46 17.09 -1.22 -1.40
CA LEU A 46 18.04 -2.23 -1.87
C LEU A 46 17.38 -3.50 -2.40
N MET A 47 16.15 -3.76 -2.00
CA MET A 47 15.36 -4.87 -2.51
C MET A 47 14.39 -4.27 -3.51
N GLU A 48 14.28 -4.88 -4.70
CA GLU A 48 13.10 -4.65 -5.52
C GLU A 48 11.91 -4.92 -4.62
N SER A 49 10.99 -3.96 -4.55
CA SER A 49 9.71 -4.26 -3.94
C SER A 49 9.15 -5.40 -4.78
N GLU A 50 9.23 -6.62 -4.27
CA GLU A 50 8.15 -7.56 -4.50
C GLU A 50 6.97 -6.86 -3.84
N ALA A 51 6.32 -5.98 -4.60
CA ALA A 51 4.96 -5.60 -4.31
C ALA A 51 4.31 -6.95 -4.08
N THR A 52 3.93 -7.22 -2.83
CA THR A 52 3.28 -8.49 -2.53
C THR A 52 2.16 -8.59 -3.54
N ASP A 53 2.25 -9.59 -4.40
CA ASP A 53 1.31 -9.75 -5.50
C ASP A 53 -0.02 -10.15 -4.88
N HIS A 54 -0.80 -9.12 -4.55
CA HIS A 54 -2.13 -9.23 -3.98
C HIS A 54 -3.17 -9.40 -5.08
N ALA A 55 -2.78 -9.57 -6.36
CA ALA A 55 -3.75 -9.78 -7.44
C ALA A 55 -4.67 -10.95 -7.13
N HIS A 56 -4.09 -12.04 -6.58
CA HIS A 56 -4.81 -13.23 -6.18
C HIS A 56 -5.79 -13.02 -5.02
N ASP A 57 -5.57 -12.03 -4.15
CA ASP A 57 -6.50 -11.73 -3.04
C ASP A 57 -7.86 -11.22 -3.55
N PHE A 58 -7.94 -10.83 -4.83
CA PHE A 58 -9.14 -10.35 -5.49
C PHE A 58 -9.73 -11.35 -6.50
N ASP A 59 -9.13 -12.54 -6.67
CA ASP A 59 -9.62 -13.56 -7.62
C ASP A 59 -11.09 -13.90 -7.38
N ASP A 60 -11.50 -13.97 -6.11
CA ASP A 60 -12.87 -14.25 -5.67
C ASP A 60 -13.87 -13.13 -6.02
N LEU A 61 -13.41 -11.96 -6.48
CA LEU A 61 -14.27 -10.85 -6.93
C LEU A 61 -14.46 -10.82 -8.45
N PHE A 62 -13.65 -11.54 -9.22
CA PHE A 62 -13.73 -11.52 -10.68
C PHE A 62 -14.69 -12.60 -11.20
N GLY A 63 -15.59 -12.22 -12.10
CA GLY A 63 -16.46 -13.16 -12.81
C GLY A 63 -17.57 -13.80 -11.96
N VAL A 64 -17.86 -13.26 -10.78
CA VAL A 64 -18.89 -13.79 -9.87
C VAL A 64 -20.33 -13.55 -10.31
N TRP A 65 -20.58 -12.56 -11.17
CA TRP A 65 -21.94 -12.23 -11.60
C TRP A 65 -22.38 -13.06 -12.79
N SER A 66 -23.55 -13.67 -12.67
CA SER A 66 -24.28 -14.19 -13.81
C SER A 66 -24.74 -13.05 -14.74
N VAL A 67 -25.06 -13.43 -15.99
CA VAL A 67 -25.61 -12.49 -16.98
C VAL A 67 -26.90 -11.83 -16.47
N GLN A 68 -27.70 -12.56 -15.69
CA GLN A 68 -28.95 -12.08 -15.12
C GLN A 68 -28.70 -11.03 -14.03
N GLU A 69 -27.80 -11.32 -13.08
CA GLU A 69 -27.43 -10.38 -12.00
C GLU A 69 -26.85 -9.09 -12.57
N LYS A 70 -26.03 -9.19 -13.62
CA LYS A 70 -25.52 -8.02 -14.34
C LYS A 70 -26.66 -7.19 -14.94
N ALA A 71 -27.60 -7.81 -15.63
CA ALA A 71 -28.72 -7.10 -16.27
C ALA A 71 -29.64 -6.42 -15.24
N GLU A 72 -29.90 -7.07 -14.10
CA GLU A 72 -30.69 -6.51 -13.01
C GLU A 72 -29.99 -5.31 -12.37
N PHE A 73 -28.69 -5.41 -12.12
CA PHE A 73 -27.91 -4.31 -11.60
C PHE A 73 -27.87 -3.12 -12.58
N ASP A 74 -27.55 -3.37 -13.85
CA ASP A 74 -27.48 -2.33 -14.90
C ASP A 74 -28.82 -1.59 -15.03
N ALA A 75 -29.95 -2.30 -14.91
CA ALA A 75 -31.27 -1.70 -14.90
C ALA A 75 -31.51 -0.83 -13.66
N ALA A 76 -31.08 -1.29 -12.47
CA ALA A 76 -31.24 -0.58 -11.21
C ALA A 76 -30.38 0.70 -11.12
N VAL A 77 -29.19 0.70 -11.73
CA VAL A 77 -28.25 1.85 -11.67
C VAL A 77 -28.30 2.75 -12.90
N ARG A 78 -29.19 2.47 -13.86
CA ARG A 78 -29.28 3.18 -15.14
C ARG A 78 -29.37 4.71 -14.97
N ASP A 79 -30.15 5.16 -13.99
CA ASP A 79 -30.38 6.59 -13.78
C ASP A 79 -29.14 7.30 -13.22
N PHE A 80 -28.23 6.58 -12.54
CA PHE A 80 -26.94 7.09 -12.07
C PHE A 80 -25.87 7.15 -13.18
N SER A 81 -26.12 6.50 -14.32
CA SER A 81 -25.20 6.52 -15.46
C SER A 81 -25.40 7.77 -16.35
N ARG A 82 -26.41 8.60 -16.06
CA ARG A 82 -26.66 9.85 -16.77
C ARG A 82 -25.74 10.93 -16.21
N VAL A 83 -24.84 11.43 -17.05
CA VAL A 83 -24.08 12.65 -16.76
C VAL A 83 -24.99 13.85 -17.02
N ASP A 84 -25.23 14.66 -15.99
CA ASP A 84 -25.92 15.94 -16.13
C ASP A 84 -24.88 17.06 -16.29
N GLU A 85 -24.83 17.69 -17.46
CA GLU A 85 -23.85 18.76 -17.74
C GLU A 85 -24.02 19.97 -16.83
N ALA A 86 -25.21 20.15 -16.24
CA ALA A 86 -25.46 21.22 -15.28
C ALA A 86 -24.76 20.99 -13.93
N ASP A 87 -24.48 19.74 -13.55
CA ASP A 87 -23.77 19.41 -12.30
C ASP A 87 -22.27 19.79 -12.37
N TRP A 88 -21.73 19.92 -13.57
CA TRP A 88 -20.31 20.22 -13.81
C TRP A 88 -20.04 21.68 -14.17
N ASN A 89 -21.08 22.42 -14.57
CA ASN A 89 -20.97 23.81 -14.96
C ASN A 89 -21.56 24.69 -13.86
N GLU A 90 -20.73 25.05 -12.87
CA GLU A 90 -21.00 26.21 -12.02
C GLU A 90 -20.94 27.49 -12.86
N SER A 91 -21.99 28.32 -12.78
CA SER A 91 -21.94 29.74 -13.15
C SER A 91 -21.46 30.58 -11.98
#